data_AF-A0A7W8E758-F1
#
_entry.id   AF-A0A7W8E758-F1
#
_cell.length_a   1.000
_cell.length_b   1.000
_cell.length_c   1.000
_cell.angle_alpha   90.00
_cell.angle_beta   90.00
_cell.angle_gamma   90.00
#
_symmetry.space_group_name_H-M   'P 1'
#
loop_
_entity.id
_entity.type
_entity.pdbx_description
1 polymer ?
#
loop_
_entity_poly.entity_id
_entity_poly.type
_entity_poly.pdbx_seq_one_letter_code
_entity_poly.pdbx_strand_id
1 'polypeptide(L)'
;MQQNQALNARIESTQSLQGPQVGSSLRNLSGFDLNGKPLLVTFSSASDKTLLLVFSPHCQYCKQNWPRWQKVLDSGKAMHVLYADLSGDADMAYLDAYDHSKSRQLIRLDQETKRAYSLSTTPTTLIIGKGGHIDGVWIGTLSEPQAEAIVSKL
;
A
#
# COMPACT_ATOMS: atom_id res chain seq x y z
N MET A 1 -0.12 -30.64 22.28
CA MET A 1 -0.44 -29.90 21.03
C MET A 1 -1.04 -28.50 21.24
N GLN A 2 -1.61 -28.17 22.41
CA GLN A 2 -2.19 -26.83 22.68
C GLN A 2 -1.16 -25.67 22.68
N GLN A 3 0.09 -25.95 23.03
CA GLN A 3 1.12 -24.91 23.17
C GLN A 3 1.56 -24.30 21.82
N ASN A 4 1.63 -25.12 20.77
CA ASN A 4 1.94 -24.65 19.41
C ASN A 4 0.80 -23.81 18.81
N GLN A 5 -0.46 -24.14 19.14
CA GLN A 5 -1.61 -23.38 18.66
C GLN A 5 -1.69 -21.99 19.28
N ALA A 6 -1.40 -21.86 20.58
CA ALA A 6 -1.38 -20.56 21.26
C ALA A 6 -0.22 -19.66 20.80
N LEU A 7 0.93 -20.26 20.47
CA LEU A 7 2.07 -19.55 19.87
C LEU A 7 1.74 -19.03 18.47
N ASN A 8 1.15 -19.88 17.61
CA ASN A 8 0.75 -19.48 16.26
C ASN A 8 -0.31 -18.38 16.29
N ALA A 9 -1.33 -18.51 17.14
CA ALA A 9 -2.38 -17.51 17.28
C ALA A 9 -1.85 -16.14 17.76
N ARG A 10 -0.82 -16.12 18.62
CA ARG A 10 -0.14 -14.88 19.05
C ARG A 10 0.69 -14.24 17.95
N ILE A 11 1.32 -15.06 17.09
CA ILE A 11 2.09 -14.57 15.93
C ILE A 11 1.13 -13.97 14.90
N GLU A 12 0.03 -14.68 14.58
CA GLU A 12 -1.01 -14.22 13.67
C GLU A 12 -1.68 -12.93 14.17
N SER A 13 -1.99 -12.84 15.48
CA SER A 13 -2.56 -11.63 16.06
C SER A 13 -1.60 -10.44 16.00
N THR A 14 -0.29 -10.66 16.22
CA THR A 14 0.72 -9.58 16.15
C THR A 14 0.94 -9.12 14.72
N GLN A 15 0.88 -10.03 13.74
CA GLN A 15 0.95 -9.70 12.32
C GLN A 15 -0.29 -8.95 11.82
N SER A 16 -1.48 -9.25 12.36
CA SER A 16 -2.72 -8.54 12.01
C SER A 16 -2.76 -7.07 12.46
N LEU A 17 -1.93 -6.70 13.44
CA LEU A 17 -1.77 -5.32 13.93
C LEU A 17 -0.85 -4.47 13.05
N GLN A 18 -0.22 -5.07 12.04
CA GLN A 18 0.84 -4.43 11.26
C GLN A 18 0.39 -4.03 9.84
N GLY A 19 -0.74 -4.54 9.37
CA GLY A 19 -1.29 -4.24 8.05
C GLY A 19 -2.07 -5.44 7.49
N PRO A 20 -2.48 -5.40 6.21
CA PRO A 20 -3.06 -6.55 5.56
C PRO A 20 -2.14 -7.76 5.58
N GLN A 21 -2.69 -8.97 5.65
CA GLN A 21 -1.91 -10.20 5.63
C GLN A 21 -1.62 -10.66 4.20
N VAL A 22 -0.39 -11.11 3.93
CA VAL A 22 -0.05 -11.76 2.66
C VAL A 22 -0.94 -12.99 2.47
N GLY A 23 -1.44 -13.19 1.25
CA GLY A 23 -2.40 -14.24 0.90
C GLY A 23 -3.86 -13.88 1.21
N SER A 24 -4.14 -12.83 1.98
CA SER A 24 -5.50 -12.32 2.13
C SER A 24 -5.96 -11.58 0.87
N SER A 25 -7.26 -11.28 0.79
CA SER A 25 -7.86 -10.57 -0.34
C SER A 25 -8.20 -9.13 0.04
N LEU A 26 -7.81 -8.20 -0.81
CA LEU A 26 -8.20 -6.79 -0.81
C LEU A 26 -9.09 -6.55 -2.02
N ARG A 27 -10.40 -6.57 -1.80
CA ARG A 27 -11.39 -6.53 -2.91
C ARG A 27 -11.51 -5.13 -3.50
N ASN A 28 -11.54 -4.14 -2.63
CA ASN A 28 -11.66 -2.74 -2.99
C ASN A 28 -11.04 -1.83 -1.94
N LEU A 29 -10.75 -0.59 -2.33
CA LEU A 29 -10.51 0.53 -1.42
C LEU A 29 -11.60 1.57 -1.66
N SER A 30 -12.17 2.08 -0.57
CA SER A 30 -13.13 3.18 -0.60
C SER A 30 -12.53 4.43 0.04
N GLY A 31 -12.94 5.58 -0.47
CA GLY A 31 -12.43 6.87 -0.05
C GLY A 31 -12.89 7.97 -0.96
N PHE A 32 -12.03 8.98 -1.13
CA PHE A 32 -12.34 10.17 -1.89
C PHE A 32 -11.23 10.50 -2.88
N ASP A 33 -11.61 11.05 -4.02
CA ASP A 33 -10.68 11.71 -4.94
C ASP A 33 -10.23 13.08 -4.40
N LEU A 34 -9.42 13.78 -5.18
CA LEU A 34 -8.89 15.09 -4.79
C LEU A 34 -9.94 16.19 -4.71
N ASN A 35 -11.09 16.02 -5.38
CA ASN A 35 -12.23 16.92 -5.33
C ASN A 35 -13.20 16.57 -4.20
N GLY A 36 -12.89 15.57 -3.37
CA GLY A 36 -13.76 15.08 -2.31
C GLY A 36 -14.93 14.23 -2.81
N LYS A 37 -14.91 13.78 -4.07
CA LYS A 37 -15.94 12.86 -4.59
C LYS A 37 -15.65 11.43 -4.14
N PRO A 38 -16.67 10.64 -3.77
CA PRO A 38 -16.47 9.23 -3.46
C PRO A 38 -15.77 8.49 -4.60
N LEU A 39 -14.74 7.74 -4.25
CA LEU A 39 -13.94 6.94 -5.17
C LEU A 39 -13.88 5.50 -4.64
N LEU A 40 -14.20 4.55 -5.51
CA LEU A 40 -14.08 3.12 -5.26
C LEU A 40 -13.05 2.54 -6.24
N VAL A 41 -11.96 1.99 -5.70
CA VAL A 41 -10.98 1.26 -6.51
C VAL A 41 -11.20 -0.23 -6.28
N THR A 42 -11.42 -0.99 -7.35
CA THR A 42 -11.68 -2.45 -7.27
C THR A 42 -10.52 -3.24 -7.85
N PHE A 43 -10.13 -4.31 -7.16
CA PHE A 43 -9.00 -5.18 -7.57
C PHE A 43 -9.46 -6.56 -8.02
N SER A 44 -10.69 -6.96 -7.69
CA SER A 44 -11.23 -8.28 -8.01
C SER A 44 -11.30 -8.58 -9.52
N SER A 45 -11.35 -7.56 -10.36
CA SER A 45 -11.33 -7.68 -11.82
C SER A 45 -10.04 -7.17 -12.47
N ALA A 46 -9.02 -6.82 -11.68
CA ALA A 46 -7.78 -6.28 -12.22
C ALA A 46 -6.99 -7.35 -12.97
N SER A 47 -6.65 -7.07 -14.23
CA SER A 47 -5.82 -7.91 -15.10
C SER A 47 -4.33 -7.83 -14.77
N ASP A 48 -3.93 -6.72 -14.13
CA ASP A 48 -2.56 -6.37 -13.80
C ASP A 48 -2.38 -6.25 -12.29
N LYS A 49 -1.11 -6.31 -11.85
CA LYS A 49 -0.77 -6.06 -10.45
C LYS A 49 -0.88 -4.57 -10.14
N THR A 50 -1.24 -4.27 -8.90
CA THR A 50 -1.19 -2.91 -8.36
C THR A 50 -0.12 -2.80 -7.30
N LEU A 51 0.76 -1.82 -7.45
CA LEU A 51 1.63 -1.33 -6.38
C LEU A 51 0.86 -0.28 -5.60
N LEU A 52 0.51 -0.59 -4.35
CA LEU A 52 -0.17 0.32 -3.45
C LEU A 52 0.85 0.95 -2.49
N LEU A 53 0.98 2.28 -2.57
CA LEU A 53 1.89 3.08 -1.75
C LEU A 53 1.06 3.89 -0.75
N VAL A 54 1.09 3.47 0.52
CA VAL A 54 0.31 4.06 1.62
C VAL A 54 1.18 5.03 2.39
N PHE A 55 0.75 6.29 2.50
CA PHE A 55 1.54 7.36 3.08
C PHE A 55 0.67 8.42 3.79
N SER A 56 1.34 9.40 4.38
CA SER A 56 0.75 10.69 4.77
C SER A 56 1.78 11.79 4.52
N PRO A 57 1.36 12.99 4.04
CA PRO A 57 2.25 14.14 3.84
C PRO A 57 3.03 14.55 5.10
N HIS A 58 2.46 14.31 6.28
CA HIS A 58 3.03 14.72 7.57
C HIS A 58 4.00 13.68 8.16
N CYS A 59 4.19 12.55 7.49
CA CYS A 59 5.03 11.46 7.99
C CYS A 59 6.51 11.63 7.57
N GLN A 60 7.39 11.86 8.55
CA GLN A 60 8.84 11.96 8.29
C GLN A 60 9.42 10.67 7.70
N TYR A 61 8.94 9.49 8.11
CA TYR A 61 9.39 8.21 7.54
C TYR A 61 8.93 8.03 6.08
N CYS A 62 7.75 8.53 5.70
CA CYS A 62 7.35 8.58 4.28
C CYS A 62 8.33 9.44 3.48
N LYS A 63 8.71 10.62 4.01
CA LYS A 63 9.71 11.48 3.36
C LYS A 63 11.04 10.77 3.14
N GLN A 64 11.51 10.01 4.12
CA GLN A 64 12.74 9.22 4.03
C GLN A 64 12.63 8.03 3.07
N ASN A 65 11.42 7.49 2.88
CA ASN A 65 11.17 6.32 2.06
C ASN A 65 10.99 6.64 0.57
N TRP A 66 10.70 7.89 0.20
CA TRP A 66 10.51 8.28 -1.20
C TRP A 66 11.64 7.86 -2.15
N PRO A 67 12.93 8.00 -1.82
CA PRO A 67 14.01 7.50 -2.68
C PRO A 67 13.94 5.99 -2.95
N ARG A 68 13.40 5.21 -2.00
CA ARG A 68 13.20 3.76 -2.16
C ARG A 68 12.02 3.46 -3.06
N TRP A 69 10.91 4.18 -2.90
CA TRP A 69 9.77 4.07 -3.82
C TRP A 69 10.14 4.51 -5.24
N GLN A 70 10.93 5.57 -5.40
CA GLN A 70 11.44 5.99 -6.72
C GLN A 70 12.24 4.87 -7.38
N LYS A 71 13.17 4.20 -6.67
CA LYS A 71 13.89 3.03 -7.21
C LYS A 71 12.94 1.91 -7.69
N VAL A 72 11.84 1.68 -6.99
CA VAL A 72 10.82 0.69 -7.40
C VAL A 72 10.07 1.15 -8.64
N LEU A 73 9.63 2.41 -8.68
CA LEU A 73 8.88 3.00 -9.80
C LEU A 73 9.75 3.06 -11.08
N ASP A 74 11.03 3.38 -10.93
CA ASP A 74 12.00 3.48 -12.02
C ASP A 74 12.43 2.12 -12.59
N SER A 75 11.97 1.00 -12.00
CA SER A 75 12.29 -0.34 -12.51
C SER A 75 11.72 -0.63 -13.91
N GLY A 76 10.81 0.21 -14.41
CA GLY A 76 10.21 0.10 -15.74
C GLY A 76 9.25 -1.10 -15.90
N LYS A 77 8.93 -1.79 -14.81
CA LYS A 77 7.93 -2.85 -14.79
C LYS A 77 6.54 -2.25 -15.00
N ALA A 78 5.77 -2.80 -15.95
CA ALA A 78 4.40 -2.35 -16.18
C ALA A 78 3.52 -2.77 -14.99
N MET A 79 2.94 -1.80 -14.29
CA MET A 79 2.02 -2.01 -13.17
C MET A 79 1.10 -0.80 -13.01
N HIS A 80 -0.03 -1.00 -12.32
CA HIS A 80 -0.81 0.14 -11.84
C HIS A 80 -0.21 0.65 -10.52
N VAL A 81 -0.04 1.96 -10.38
CA VAL A 81 0.44 2.57 -9.14
C VAL A 81 -0.70 3.34 -8.50
N LEU A 82 -1.07 2.92 -7.29
CA LEU A 82 -2.10 3.56 -6.47
C LEU A 82 -1.46 4.15 -5.21
N TYR A 83 -1.67 5.44 -5.02
CA TYR A 83 -1.26 6.17 -3.84
C TYR A 83 -2.44 6.27 -2.88
N ALA A 84 -2.26 5.86 -1.64
CA ALA A 84 -3.27 5.94 -0.59
C ALA A 84 -2.81 6.88 0.51
N ASP A 85 -3.49 8.01 0.64
CA ASP A 85 -3.24 8.99 1.69
C ASP A 85 -4.12 8.69 2.92
N LEU A 86 -3.47 8.49 4.07
CA LEU A 86 -4.14 8.24 5.33
C LEU A 86 -4.58 9.52 6.05
N SER A 87 -4.01 10.70 5.78
CA SER A 87 -4.45 11.94 6.45
C SER A 87 -5.55 12.67 5.68
N GLY A 88 -5.60 12.51 4.36
CA GLY A 88 -6.56 13.19 3.49
C GLY A 88 -6.09 14.57 3.02
N ASP A 89 -4.85 14.94 3.32
CA ASP A 89 -4.27 16.26 3.03
C ASP A 89 -3.39 16.27 1.77
N ALA A 90 -3.07 15.09 1.20
CA ALA A 90 -2.28 15.00 -0.01
C ALA A 90 -3.07 15.52 -1.23
N ASP A 91 -2.35 16.16 -2.14
CA ASP A 91 -2.83 16.59 -3.44
C ASP A 91 -1.87 16.13 -4.55
N MET A 92 -2.15 16.51 -5.81
CA MET A 92 -1.24 16.18 -6.90
C MET A 92 0.12 16.87 -6.77
N ALA A 93 0.16 18.09 -6.21
CA ALA A 93 1.40 18.83 -6.05
C ALA A 93 2.36 18.13 -5.09
N TYR A 94 1.84 17.51 -4.03
CA TYR A 94 2.62 16.64 -3.15
C TYR A 94 3.21 15.47 -3.93
N LEU A 95 2.41 14.75 -4.72
CA LEU A 95 2.92 13.63 -5.50
C LEU A 95 3.89 14.08 -6.60
N ASP A 96 3.67 15.24 -7.22
CA ASP A 96 4.56 15.83 -8.25
C ASP A 96 5.96 16.11 -7.72
N ALA A 97 6.16 16.26 -6.41
CA ALA A 97 7.49 16.37 -5.83
C ALA A 97 8.28 15.06 -5.87
N TYR A 98 7.64 13.91 -6.15
CA TYR A 98 8.23 12.58 -6.00
C TYR A 98 8.06 11.65 -7.19
N ASP A 99 6.90 11.67 -7.84
CA ASP A 99 6.58 10.83 -9.00
C ASP A 99 6.02 11.70 -10.13
N HIS A 100 6.71 11.78 -11.27
CA HIS A 100 6.25 12.54 -12.43
C HIS A 100 5.46 11.68 -13.43
N SER A 101 5.11 10.44 -13.09
CA SER A 101 4.34 9.57 -13.94
C SER A 101 2.94 10.11 -14.21
N LYS A 102 2.42 9.87 -15.42
CA LYS A 102 1.05 10.27 -15.78
C LYS A 102 0.00 9.21 -15.40
N SER A 103 0.44 8.02 -15.04
CA SER A 103 -0.42 6.86 -14.78
C SER A 103 -0.49 6.55 -13.29
N ARG A 104 -0.76 7.59 -12.48
CA ARG A 104 -0.88 7.52 -11.02
C ARG A 104 -2.29 7.88 -10.58
N GLN A 105 -2.83 7.12 -9.63
CA GLN A 105 -4.10 7.43 -8.98
C GLN A 105 -3.83 7.72 -7.50
N LEU A 106 -4.48 8.76 -6.96
CA LEU A 106 -4.45 9.09 -5.54
C LEU A 106 -5.85 8.92 -4.96
N ILE A 107 -5.95 8.15 -3.87
CA ILE A 107 -7.15 8.01 -3.06
C ILE A 107 -6.89 8.47 -1.64
N ARG A 108 -7.79 9.29 -1.10
CA ARG A 108 -7.84 9.65 0.32
C ARG A 108 -8.74 8.62 1.01
N LEU A 109 -8.14 7.68 1.74
CA LEU A 109 -8.89 6.55 2.28
C LEU A 109 -9.91 7.00 3.33
N ASP A 110 -11.10 6.41 3.29
CA ASP A 110 -12.08 6.58 4.36
C ASP A 110 -11.68 5.78 5.62
N GLN A 111 -12.36 6.07 6.73
CA GLN A 111 -12.06 5.43 8.01
C GLN A 111 -12.47 3.95 8.06
N GLU A 112 -13.47 3.55 7.28
CA GLU A 112 -13.94 2.16 7.25
C GLU A 112 -12.93 1.26 6.56
N THR A 113 -12.46 1.66 5.38
CA THR A 113 -11.42 0.99 4.60
C THR A 113 -10.11 0.90 5.38
N LYS A 114 -9.71 1.97 6.08
CA LYS A 114 -8.52 1.94 6.95
C LYS A 114 -8.63 0.85 8.00
N ARG A 115 -9.77 0.74 8.67
CA ARG A 115 -10.00 -0.29 9.71
C ARG A 115 -10.11 -1.69 9.13
N ALA A 116 -10.87 -1.85 8.04
CA ALA A 116 -11.14 -3.15 7.42
C ALA A 116 -9.86 -3.86 6.97
N TYR A 117 -8.86 -3.08 6.53
CA TYR A 117 -7.58 -3.59 6.06
C TYR A 117 -6.40 -3.29 7.00
N SER A 118 -6.66 -2.87 8.25
CA SER A 118 -5.59 -2.50 9.20
C SER A 118 -4.56 -1.51 8.63
N LEU A 119 -4.99 -0.59 7.76
CA LEU A 119 -4.13 0.45 7.16
C LEU A 119 -4.04 1.63 8.14
N SER A 120 -3.20 1.47 9.16
CA SER A 120 -2.97 2.48 10.20
C SER A 120 -1.52 2.99 10.28
N THR A 121 -0.61 2.39 9.51
CA THR A 121 0.83 2.67 9.60
C THR A 121 1.37 3.16 8.27
N THR A 122 2.25 4.16 8.32
CA THR A 122 2.91 4.75 7.15
C THR A 122 4.42 4.88 7.37
N PRO A 123 5.25 4.70 6.33
CA PRO A 123 4.86 4.23 5.00
C PRO A 123 4.50 2.74 5.03
N THR A 124 3.58 2.31 4.16
CA THR A 124 3.32 0.89 3.90
C THR A 124 3.29 0.67 2.40
N THR A 125 3.94 -0.40 1.94
CA THR A 125 4.01 -0.81 0.53
C THR A 125 3.31 -2.15 0.38
N LEU A 126 2.41 -2.27 -0.58
CA LEU A 126 1.75 -3.53 -0.89
C LEU A 126 1.86 -3.85 -2.38
N ILE A 127 2.03 -5.12 -2.69
CA ILE A 127 1.78 -5.66 -4.02
C ILE A 127 0.44 -6.38 -3.95
N ILE A 128 -0.51 -5.88 -4.73
CA ILE A 128 -1.82 -6.49 -4.92
C ILE A 128 -1.77 -7.22 -6.26
N GLY A 129 -1.81 -8.54 -6.19
CA GLY A 129 -1.88 -9.43 -7.33
C GLY A 129 -3.21 -9.38 -8.07
N LYS A 130 -3.26 -10.06 -9.22
CA LYS A 130 -4.45 -10.14 -10.08
C LYS A 130 -5.65 -10.68 -9.31
N GLY A 131 -6.82 -10.04 -9.42
CA GLY A 131 -8.01 -10.44 -8.65
C GLY A 131 -7.98 -10.03 -7.16
N GLY A 132 -7.01 -9.21 -6.74
CA GLY A 132 -7.00 -8.57 -5.43
C GLY A 132 -6.36 -9.37 -4.29
N HIS A 133 -5.57 -10.41 -4.58
CA HIS A 133 -4.81 -11.11 -3.56
C HIS A 133 -3.56 -10.32 -3.17
N ILE A 134 -3.15 -10.37 -1.91
CA ILE A 134 -1.97 -9.63 -1.44
C ILE A 134 -0.71 -10.50 -1.60
N ASP A 135 0.18 -10.10 -2.49
CA ASP A 135 1.44 -10.81 -2.85
C ASP A 135 2.63 -10.41 -1.97
N GLY A 136 2.52 -9.28 -1.29
CA GLY A 136 3.57 -8.76 -0.41
C GLY A 136 3.14 -7.51 0.33
N VAL A 137 3.66 -7.37 1.55
CA VAL A 137 3.45 -6.22 2.44
C VAL A 137 4.76 -5.86 3.11
N TRP A 138 5.11 -4.59 3.07
CA TRP A 138 6.28 -4.02 3.75
C TRP A 138 5.86 -2.76 4.49
N ILE A 139 6.15 -2.70 5.78
CA ILE A 139 5.74 -1.62 6.65
C ILE A 139 6.97 -0.90 7.18
N GLY A 140 6.90 0.43 7.23
CA GLY A 140 8.02 1.29 7.56
C GLY A 140 8.94 1.56 6.37
N THR A 141 10.01 2.30 6.65
CA THR A 141 11.01 2.67 5.65
C THR A 141 11.68 1.43 5.08
N LEU A 142 11.74 1.34 3.75
CA LEU A 142 12.36 0.24 3.02
C LEU A 142 13.88 0.32 3.10
N SER A 143 14.50 -0.82 3.35
CA SER A 143 15.91 -1.07 3.05
C SER A 143 16.13 -1.32 1.56
N GLU A 144 17.39 -1.27 1.10
CA GLU A 144 17.75 -1.61 -0.29
C GLU A 144 17.30 -3.03 -0.68
N PRO A 145 17.59 -4.09 0.11
CA PRO A 145 17.13 -5.43 -0.25
C PRO A 145 15.61 -5.56 -0.35
N GLN A 146 14.87 -4.79 0.45
CA GLN A 146 13.41 -4.80 0.38
C GLN A 146 12.91 -4.12 -0.90
N ALA A 147 13.50 -3.01 -1.32
CA ALA A 147 13.17 -2.37 -2.60
C ALA A 147 13.45 -3.32 -3.78
N GLU A 148 14.57 -4.05 -3.76
CA GLU A 148 14.92 -5.04 -4.78
C GLU A 148 13.98 -6.26 -4.78
N ALA A 149 13.58 -6.72 -3.59
CA ALA A 149 12.59 -7.79 -3.45
C ALA A 149 11.21 -7.38 -3.99
N ILE A 150 10.83 -6.10 -3.82
CA ILE A 150 9.61 -5.55 -4.40
C ILE A 150 9.71 -5.57 -5.93
N VAL A 151 10.79 -5.03 -6.52
CA VAL A 151 11.00 -5.03 -7.98
C VAL A 151 10.96 -6.44 -8.58
N SER A 152 11.54 -7.42 -7.89
CA SER A 152 11.55 -8.82 -8.34
C SER A 152 10.17 -9.47 -8.33
N LYS A 153 9.23 -8.92 -7.55
CA LYS A 153 7.85 -9.41 -7.43
C LYS A 153 6.86 -8.70 -8.35
N LEU A 154 7.26 -7.63 -9.04
CA LEU A 154 6.42 -6.91 -10.01
C LEU A 154 6.43 -7.65 -11.35
#